data_AF-A0A7Y1UR59-F1
#
_entry.id   AF-A0A7Y1UR59-F1
#
_cell.length_a   1.000
_cell.length_b   1.000
_cell.length_c   1.000
_cell.angle_alpha   90.00
_cell.angle_beta   90.00
_cell.angle_gamma   90.00
#
_symmetry.space_group_name_H-M   'P 1'
#
loop_
_entity.id
_entity.type
_entity.pdbx_description
1 polymer ?
#
loop_
_entity_poly.entity_id
_entity_poly.type
_entity_poly.pdbx_seq_one_letter_code
_entity_poly.pdbx_strand_id
1 'polypeptide(L)'
;MRTLRLLLRWSWRDLRSHWAKVLAIALVIAIGTGGYAGLTSTAEWRRVSYDLNYRELAMYDLRVDLATGSFVGEGEIAGLVSTVSSAASITATEERLIVPTQVDASTGDEIVLVRGEITGSDFSDDGPTVNSHFAHTGR
;
A
#
# COMPACT_ATOMS: atom_id res chain seq x y z
N MET A 1 23.24 45.78 16.72
CA MET A 1 22.36 46.02 15.56
C MET A 1 23.03 46.74 14.37
N ARG A 2 23.83 47.81 14.58
CA ARG A 2 24.54 48.51 13.46
C ARG A 2 25.58 47.65 12.74
N THR A 3 26.31 46.82 13.46
CA THR A 3 27.30 45.86 12.93
C THR A 3 26.66 44.80 12.02
N LEU A 4 25.51 44.25 12.42
CA LEU A 4 24.76 43.28 11.61
C LEU A 4 24.29 43.87 10.27
N ARG A 5 23.83 45.14 10.28
CA ARG A 5 23.44 45.87 9.06
C ARG A 5 24.63 46.14 8.13
N LEU A 6 25.79 46.44 8.68
CA LEU A 6 27.02 46.64 7.90
C LEU A 6 27.48 45.33 7.26
N LEU A 7 27.48 44.24 8.03
CA LEU A 7 27.80 42.91 7.54
C LEU A 7 26.84 42.47 6.44
N LEU A 8 25.52 42.62 6.62
CA LEU A 8 24.53 42.28 5.58
C LEU A 8 24.75 43.05 4.27
N ARG A 9 25.02 44.36 4.35
CA ARG A 9 25.27 45.20 3.16
C ARG A 9 26.56 44.81 2.45
N TRP A 10 27.59 44.44 3.20
CA TRP A 10 28.86 43.94 2.66
C TRP A 10 28.69 42.57 2.01
N SER A 11 28.06 41.61 2.71
CA SER A 11 27.75 40.28 2.18
C SER A 11 26.89 40.38 0.92
N TRP A 12 25.91 41.27 0.86
CA TRP A 12 25.10 41.48 -0.35
C TRP A 12 25.92 41.97 -1.55
N ARG A 13 26.86 42.90 -1.31
CA ARG A 13 27.74 43.41 -2.36
C ARG A 13 28.68 42.32 -2.87
N ASP A 14 29.21 41.51 -1.95
CA ASP A 14 30.08 40.39 -2.29
C ASP A 14 29.32 39.27 -3.03
N LEU A 15 28.08 39.00 -2.61
CA LEU A 15 27.15 38.08 -3.29
C LEU A 15 26.94 38.48 -4.75
N ARG A 16 26.76 39.79 -5.01
CA ARG A 16 26.59 40.33 -6.36
C ARG A 16 27.88 40.21 -7.19
N SER A 17 29.04 40.37 -6.57
CA SER A 17 30.34 40.21 -7.24
C SER A 17 30.62 38.76 -7.65
N HIS A 18 30.11 37.79 -6.87
CA HIS A 18 30.35 36.35 -7.06
C HIS A 18 29.06 35.58 -7.40
N TRP A 19 28.09 36.24 -8.03
CA TRP A 19 26.71 35.75 -8.17
C TRP A 19 26.61 34.34 -8.77
N ALA A 20 27.45 34.01 -9.75
CA ALA A 20 27.46 32.68 -10.39
C ALA A 20 27.87 31.56 -9.42
N LYS A 21 28.89 31.80 -8.57
CA LYS A 21 29.34 30.82 -7.56
C LYS A 21 28.27 30.60 -6.50
N VAL A 22 27.65 31.69 -6.05
CA VAL A 22 26.55 31.65 -5.07
C VAL A 22 25.37 30.88 -5.61
N LEU A 23 24.97 31.15 -6.86
CA LEU A 23 23.87 30.44 -7.50
C LEU A 23 24.15 28.95 -7.62
N ALA A 24 25.38 28.56 -8.00
CA ALA A 24 25.77 27.15 -8.07
C ALA A 24 25.66 26.45 -6.70
N ILE A 25 26.17 27.08 -5.64
CA ILE A 25 26.07 26.52 -4.27
C ILE A 25 24.61 26.45 -3.82
N ALA A 26 23.83 27.50 -4.06
CA ALA A 26 22.41 27.54 -3.72
C ALA A 26 21.62 26.43 -4.45
N LEU A 27 21.93 26.19 -5.72
CA LEU A 27 21.31 25.12 -6.51
C LEU A 27 21.62 23.74 -5.93
N VAL A 28 22.88 23.47 -5.59
CA VAL A 28 23.29 22.20 -4.97
C VAL A 28 22.56 21.97 -3.64
N ILE A 29 22.48 23.00 -2.79
CA ILE A 29 21.75 22.92 -1.51
C ILE A 29 20.26 22.70 -1.75
N ALA A 30 19.66 23.41 -2.71
CA ALA A 30 18.24 23.29 -3.03
C ALA A 30 17.90 21.88 -3.54
N ILE A 31 18.74 21.30 -4.41
CA ILE A 31 18.55 19.93 -4.89
C ILE A 31 18.65 18.93 -3.74
N GLY A 32 19.67 19.04 -2.89
CA GLY A 32 19.82 18.14 -1.74
C GLY A 32 18.66 18.22 -0.75
N THR A 33 18.24 19.45 -0.42
CA THR A 33 17.16 19.69 0.54
C THR A 33 15.80 19.29 -0.02
N GLY A 34 15.53 19.65 -1.28
CA GLY A 34 14.30 19.28 -1.99
C GLY A 34 14.18 17.77 -2.19
N GLY A 35 15.26 17.11 -2.58
CA GLY A 35 15.32 15.66 -2.72
C GLY A 35 15.07 14.94 -1.40
N TYR A 36 15.73 15.38 -0.33
CA TYR A 36 15.50 14.83 1.01
C TYR A 36 14.04 15.01 1.45
N ALA A 37 13.51 16.23 1.39
CA ALA A 37 12.12 16.49 1.78
C ALA A 37 11.10 15.69 0.96
N GLY A 38 11.31 15.62 -0.37
CA GLY A 38 10.44 14.88 -1.28
C GLY A 38 10.42 13.39 -0.99
N LEU A 39 11.58 12.74 -0.94
CA LEU A 39 11.67 11.29 -0.72
C LEU A 39 11.14 10.87 0.65
N THR A 40 11.43 11.66 1.69
CA THR A 40 10.96 11.37 3.05
C THR A 40 9.44 11.53 3.15
N SER A 41 8.87 12.54 2.49
CA SER A 41 7.42 12.73 2.42
C SER A 41 6.72 11.60 1.68
N THR A 42 7.27 11.11 0.57
CA THR A 42 6.68 9.99 -0.19
C THR A 42 6.67 8.69 0.61
N ALA A 43 7.64 8.45 1.49
CA ALA A 43 7.64 7.29 2.37
C ALA A 43 6.46 7.34 3.36
N GLU A 44 6.17 8.52 3.92
CA GLU A 44 5.05 8.69 4.84
C GLU A 44 3.70 8.53 4.16
N TRP A 45 3.50 9.21 3.02
CA TRP A 45 2.27 9.09 2.24
C TRP A 45 1.97 7.65 1.84
N ARG A 46 2.98 6.88 1.42
CA ARG A 46 2.79 5.46 1.09
C ARG A 46 2.31 4.65 2.28
N ARG A 47 2.90 4.86 3.47
CA ARG A 47 2.49 4.13 4.68
C ARG A 47 1.06 4.46 5.06
N VAL A 48 0.72 5.75 5.14
CA VAL A 48 -0.65 6.19 5.47
C VAL A 48 -1.66 5.67 4.43
N SER A 49 -1.32 5.74 3.14
CA SER A 49 -2.18 5.20 2.09
C SER A 49 -2.37 3.69 2.20
N TYR A 50 -1.31 2.92 2.46
CA TYR A 50 -1.44 1.47 2.64
C TYR A 50 -2.26 1.13 3.89
N ASP A 51 -2.01 1.79 5.02
CA ASP A 51 -2.77 1.56 6.26
C ASP A 51 -4.26 1.88 6.09
N LEU A 52 -4.59 2.94 5.35
CA LEU A 52 -5.98 3.27 5.04
C LEU A 52 -6.62 2.22 4.13
N ASN A 53 -5.94 1.82 3.06
CA ASN A 53 -6.46 0.80 2.14
C ASN A 53 -6.62 -0.56 2.82
N TYR A 54 -5.65 -0.98 3.64
CA TYR A 54 -5.70 -2.26 4.34
C TYR A 54 -6.79 -2.27 5.41
N ARG A 55 -6.99 -1.14 6.11
CA ARG A 55 -8.10 -1.02 7.07
C ARG A 55 -9.45 -1.05 6.37
N GLU A 56 -9.60 -0.35 5.25
CA GLU A 56 -10.84 -0.33 4.48
C GLU A 56 -11.18 -1.73 3.97
N LEU A 57 -10.20 -2.44 3.38
CA LEU A 57 -10.34 -3.80 2.84
C LEU A 57 -10.31 -4.90 3.90
N ALA A 58 -10.23 -4.56 5.18
CA ALA A 58 -10.02 -5.51 6.28
C ALA A 58 -8.93 -6.55 5.93
N MET A 59 -7.83 -6.09 5.31
CA MET A 59 -6.83 -6.96 4.69
C MET A 59 -6.17 -7.86 5.73
N TYR A 60 -5.95 -9.13 5.37
CA TYR A 60 -5.26 -10.07 6.26
C TYR A 60 -3.79 -9.68 6.45
N ASP A 61 -3.27 -9.96 7.65
CA ASP A 61 -1.83 -9.93 7.92
C ASP A 61 -1.15 -11.25 7.50
N LEU A 62 -1.89 -12.36 7.57
CA LEU A 62 -1.43 -13.70 7.23
C LEU A 62 -2.43 -14.39 6.31
N ARG A 63 -1.91 -14.99 5.23
CA ARG A 63 -2.65 -15.90 4.36
C ARG A 63 -2.01 -17.28 4.42
N VAL A 64 -2.85 -18.30 4.60
CA VAL A 64 -2.46 -19.70 4.56
C VAL A 64 -3.14 -20.33 3.35
N ASP A 65 -2.35 -20.91 2.46
CA ASP A 65 -2.85 -21.65 1.31
C ASP A 65 -2.52 -23.14 1.47
N LEU A 66 -3.46 -23.99 1.08
CA LEU A 66 -3.22 -25.43 0.99
C LEU A 66 -2.45 -25.76 -0.29
N ALA A 67 -1.79 -26.92 -0.29
CA ALA A 67 -1.20 -27.44 -1.52
C ALA A 67 -2.28 -27.57 -2.62
N THR A 68 -1.90 -27.27 -3.86
CA THR A 68 -2.83 -27.32 -5.00
C THR A 68 -3.52 -28.68 -5.10
N GLY A 69 -4.85 -28.67 -5.18
CA GLY A 69 -5.67 -29.89 -5.23
C GLY A 69 -5.98 -30.51 -3.87
N SER A 70 -5.50 -29.91 -2.77
CA SER A 70 -5.86 -30.30 -1.40
C SER A 70 -7.01 -29.42 -0.89
N PHE A 71 -7.97 -30.06 -0.22
CA PHE A 71 -9.10 -29.39 0.43
C PHE A 71 -9.28 -29.96 1.83
N VAL A 72 -9.85 -29.14 2.71
CA VAL A 72 -10.22 -29.49 4.08
C VAL A 72 -11.67 -29.10 4.32
N GLY A 73 -12.27 -29.67 5.35
CA GLY A 73 -13.61 -29.27 5.75
C GLY A 73 -13.63 -27.81 6.25
N GLU A 74 -14.77 -27.14 6.08
CA GLU A 74 -15.01 -25.84 6.68
C GLU A 74 -14.86 -25.93 8.22
N GLY A 75 -14.15 -24.97 8.79
CA GLY A 75 -13.83 -24.86 10.21
C GLY A 75 -12.58 -25.63 10.65
N GLU A 76 -12.00 -26.49 9.81
CA GLU A 76 -10.81 -27.26 10.21
C GLU A 76 -9.57 -26.37 10.36
N ILE A 77 -9.38 -25.38 9.48
CA ILE A 77 -8.21 -24.48 9.55
C ILE A 77 -8.38 -23.51 10.73
N ALA A 78 -9.55 -22.92 10.90
CA ALA A 78 -9.88 -22.04 12.03
C ALA A 78 -9.74 -22.79 13.36
N GLY A 79 -10.17 -24.06 13.39
CA GLY A 79 -9.94 -24.97 14.51
C GLY A 79 -8.46 -25.12 14.83
N LEU A 80 -7.60 -25.36 13.83
CA LEU A 80 -6.16 -25.46 14.01
C LEU A 80 -5.53 -24.14 14.49
N VAL A 81 -5.95 -23.01 13.93
CA VAL A 81 -5.46 -21.67 14.31
C VAL A 81 -5.68 -21.41 15.80
N SER A 82 -6.81 -21.85 16.37
CA SER A 82 -7.11 -21.73 17.79
C SER A 82 -6.13 -22.48 18.73
N THR A 83 -5.37 -23.45 18.20
CA THR A 83 -4.42 -24.26 18.98
C THR A 83 -2.99 -23.72 18.98
N VAL A 84 -2.70 -22.72 18.16
CA VAL A 84 -1.36 -22.13 18.06
C VAL A 84 -1.06 -21.36 19.35
N SER A 85 0.20 -21.39 19.80
CA SER A 85 0.63 -20.71 21.04
C SER A 85 0.28 -19.21 21.09
N SER A 86 0.18 -18.58 19.92
CA SER A 86 -0.14 -17.17 19.75
C SER A 86 -1.60 -16.93 19.35
N ALA A 87 -2.51 -17.90 19.53
CA ALA A 87 -3.92 -17.75 19.15
C ALA A 87 -4.58 -16.49 19.75
N ALA A 88 -4.17 -16.10 20.97
CA ALA A 88 -4.67 -14.89 21.62
C ALA A 88 -4.32 -13.57 20.90
N SER A 89 -3.33 -13.55 19.99
CA SER A 89 -3.01 -12.37 19.19
C SER A 89 -3.79 -12.31 17.86
N ILE A 90 -4.61 -13.32 17.55
CA ILE A 90 -5.36 -13.40 16.30
C ILE A 90 -6.74 -12.78 16.54
N THR A 91 -7.04 -11.69 15.83
CA THR A 91 -8.30 -10.94 16.02
C THR A 91 -9.48 -11.57 15.28
N ALA A 92 -9.24 -12.09 14.08
CA ALA A 92 -10.27 -12.69 13.22
C ALA A 92 -9.64 -13.75 12.32
N THR A 93 -10.46 -14.65 11.79
CA THR A 93 -10.05 -15.68 10.82
C THR A 93 -11.21 -15.91 9.87
N GLU A 94 -10.89 -15.98 8.57
CA GLU A 94 -11.85 -16.25 7.50
C GLU A 94 -11.31 -17.40 6.65
N GLU A 95 -12.10 -18.46 6.50
CA GLU A 95 -11.78 -19.55 5.60
C GLU A 95 -12.41 -19.30 4.22
N ARG A 96 -11.66 -19.61 3.16
CA ARG A 96 -12.13 -19.38 1.78
C ARG A 96 -11.78 -20.54 0.89
N LEU A 97 -12.77 -21.03 0.15
CA LEU A 97 -12.55 -21.90 -0.99
C LEU A 97 -12.10 -21.05 -2.17
N ILE A 98 -10.84 -21.19 -2.58
CA ILE A 98 -10.28 -20.49 -3.72
C ILE A 98 -9.88 -21.51 -4.78
N VAL A 99 -10.52 -21.44 -5.94
CA VAL A 99 -10.33 -22.42 -7.02
C VAL A 99 -10.00 -21.69 -8.32
N PRO A 100 -8.89 -22.04 -9.01
CA PRO A 100 -8.59 -21.48 -10.32
C PRO A 100 -9.65 -21.91 -11.33
N THR A 101 -10.04 -21.00 -12.22
CA THR A 101 -10.97 -21.28 -13.31
C THR A 101 -10.51 -20.60 -14.60
N GLN A 102 -11.22 -20.85 -15.70
CA GLN A 102 -11.11 -20.08 -16.93
C GLN A 102 -12.40 -19.29 -17.13
N VAL A 103 -12.25 -18.03 -17.52
CA VAL A 103 -13.37 -17.15 -17.85
C VAL A 103 -13.32 -16.87 -19.35
N ASP A 104 -14.46 -17.11 -19.99
CA ASP A 104 -14.68 -16.70 -21.37
C ASP A 104 -15.01 -15.21 -21.40
N ALA A 105 -14.08 -14.43 -21.95
CA ALA A 105 -14.19 -13.00 -22.17
C ALA A 105 -14.27 -12.67 -23.67
N SER A 106 -14.65 -13.65 -24.50
CA SER A 106 -14.74 -13.50 -25.94
C SER A 106 -15.72 -12.39 -26.32
N THR A 107 -15.35 -11.64 -27.36
CA THR A 107 -16.24 -10.70 -28.03
C THR A 107 -16.66 -11.29 -29.37
N GLY A 108 -17.63 -10.67 -30.07
CA GLY A 108 -18.22 -11.25 -31.29
C GLY A 108 -17.21 -11.70 -32.34
N ASP A 109 -16.07 -11.00 -32.46
CA ASP A 109 -15.05 -11.26 -33.48
C ASP A 109 -13.76 -11.90 -32.91
N GLU A 110 -13.64 -12.05 -31.59
CA GLU A 110 -12.40 -12.50 -30.95
C GLU A 110 -12.68 -13.49 -29.81
N ILE A 111 -12.09 -14.68 -29.90
CA ILE A 111 -12.12 -15.66 -28.81
C ILE A 111 -11.03 -15.30 -27.80
N VAL A 112 -11.44 -14.96 -26.58
CA VAL A 112 -10.54 -14.57 -25.49
C VAL A 112 -10.85 -15.41 -24.25
N LEU A 113 -9.95 -16.33 -23.92
CA LEU A 113 -9.99 -17.08 -22.67
C LEU A 113 -8.96 -16.51 -21.70
N VAL A 114 -9.42 -16.09 -20.52
CA VAL A 114 -8.56 -15.55 -19.47
C VAL A 114 -8.55 -16.46 -18.24
N ARG A 115 -7.45 -16.40 -17.50
CA ARG A 115 -7.39 -17.04 -16.18
C ARG A 115 -8.32 -16.31 -15.23
N GLY A 116 -9.19 -17.05 -14.56
CA GLY A 116 -10.03 -16.56 -13.48
C GLY A 116 -9.77 -17.31 -12.17
N GLU A 117 -10.47 -16.86 -11.15
CA GLU A 117 -10.49 -17.47 -9.82
C GLU A 117 -11.91 -17.40 -9.27
N ILE A 118 -12.39 -18.50 -8.69
CA ILE A 118 -13.63 -18.55 -7.94
C ILE A 118 -13.25 -18.46 -6.46
N THR A 119 -13.81 -17.48 -5.77
CA THR A 119 -13.55 -17.24 -4.35
C THR A 119 -14.85 -17.34 -3.56
N GLY A 120 -14.94 -18.36 -2.71
CA GLY A 120 -15.97 -18.48 -1.69
C GLY A 120 -15.89 -17.31 -0.71
N SER A 121 -17.03 -16.67 -0.46
CA SER A 121 -17.19 -15.58 0.50
C SER A 121 -18.56 -15.72 1.15
N ASP A 122 -18.62 -15.64 2.47
CA ASP A 122 -19.90 -15.54 3.18
C ASP A 122 -20.35 -14.07 3.26
N PHE A 123 -21.64 -13.85 3.07
CA PHE A 123 -22.30 -12.54 3.12
C PHE A 123 -23.50 -12.52 4.07
N SER A 124 -23.66 -13.54 4.92
CA SER A 124 -24.77 -13.67 5.85
C SER A 124 -24.79 -12.57 6.93
N ASP A 125 -23.62 -12.11 7.39
CA ASP A 125 -23.44 -11.11 8.47
C ASP A 125 -22.66 -9.86 7.99
N ASP A 126 -23.25 -9.07 7.10
CA ASP A 126 -22.63 -7.86 6.47
C ASP A 126 -21.40 -8.12 5.60
N GLY A 127 -21.02 -9.38 5.39
CA GLY A 127 -19.87 -9.77 4.57
C GLY A 127 -18.72 -10.36 5.39
N PRO A 128 -17.62 -10.72 4.72
CA PRO A 128 -16.48 -11.32 5.40
C PRO A 128 -15.73 -10.28 6.24
N THR A 129 -15.34 -10.68 7.44
CA THR A 129 -14.65 -9.82 8.42
C THR A 129 -13.17 -9.61 8.12
N VAL A 130 -12.59 -10.48 7.27
CA VAL A 130 -11.22 -10.40 6.76
C VAL A 130 -11.23 -10.49 5.23
N ASN A 131 -10.46 -9.62 4.59
CA ASN A 131 -10.38 -9.45 3.13
C ASN A 131 -11.76 -9.15 2.54
N SER A 132 -12.33 -8.02 2.96
CA SER A 132 -13.68 -7.61 2.60
C SER A 132 -13.79 -7.26 1.12
N HIS A 133 -14.97 -7.51 0.55
CA HIS A 133 -15.27 -7.21 -0.85
C HIS A 133 -16.13 -5.96 -0.94
N PHE A 134 -15.64 -4.94 -1.65
CA PHE A 134 -16.44 -3.77 -2.00
C PHE A 134 -16.89 -3.91 -3.45
N ALA A 135 -18.10 -4.42 -3.64
CA ALA A 135 -18.74 -4.37 -4.94
C ALA A 135 -19.14 -2.91 -5.23
N HIS A 136 -18.29 -2.18 -5.95
CA HIS A 136 -18.72 -0.93 -6.55
C HIS A 136 -19.48 -1.26 -7.83
N THR A 137 -20.73 -0.81 -7.93
CA THR A 137 -21.46 -0.82 -9.20
C THR A 137 -20.71 0.13 -10.13
N GLY A 138 -19.83 -0.43 -10.96
CA GLY A 138 -19.05 0.34 -11.92
C GLY A 138 -19.96 1.26 -12.70
N ARG A 139 -19.61 2.55 -12.72
CA ARG A 139 -20.22 3.56 -13.58
C ARG A 139 -19.22 4.01 -14.61
#